data_AF-A0A9P6M9G8-F1
#
_entry.id   AF-A0A9P6M9G8-F1
#
_cell.length_a   1.000
_cell.length_b   1.000
_cell.length_c   1.000
_cell.angle_alpha   90.00
_cell.angle_beta   90.00
_cell.angle_gamma   90.00
#
_symmetry.space_group_name_H-M   'P 1'
#
loop_
_entity.id
_entity.type
_entity.pdbx_description
1 polymer ?
#
loop_
_entity_poly.entity_id
_entity_poly.type
_entity_poly.pdbx_seq_one_letter_code
_entity_poly.pdbx_strand_id
1 'polypeptide(L)'
;KSLPKPKPETRWEKFAKAKGIVKRKKDRMVFDEATGDYKPRWGYKAINDDGSKDWIIEVPTGANPMEDQYELRRDAKKERIDKNEKRQQRNMEEAAVATKMDQKAVNRGDRPNMNNARALKRKELENQILISKNSTASAGKFDAALGGDLKPRGVKRQFAPNITDTSKEKAGNMSILNKIVGKNGEDLVNVRKAIKATKRQ
;
A
#
# COMPACT_ATOMS: atom_id res chain seq x y z
N LYS A 1 -14.10 -20.82 -7.58
CA LYS A 1 -12.92 -20.03 -7.14
C LYS A 1 -12.26 -19.45 -8.39
N SER A 2 -12.08 -18.14 -8.49
CA SER A 2 -11.43 -17.53 -9.66
C SER A 2 -9.95 -17.92 -9.73
N LEU A 3 -9.37 -17.91 -10.93
CA LEU A 3 -7.94 -18.08 -11.10
C LEU A 3 -7.17 -17.00 -10.33
N PRO A 4 -6.04 -17.34 -9.68
CA PRO A 4 -5.23 -16.37 -8.98
C PRO A 4 -4.67 -15.35 -9.98
N LYS A 5 -4.87 -14.06 -9.69
CA LYS A 5 -4.31 -12.98 -10.50
C LYS A 5 -2.77 -13.00 -10.43
N PRO A 6 -2.08 -12.57 -11.50
CA PRO A 6 -0.62 -12.44 -11.47
C PRO A 6 -0.20 -11.49 -10.35
N LYS A 7 0.90 -11.83 -9.66
CA LYS A 7 1.44 -10.99 -8.60
C LYS A 7 1.91 -9.66 -9.20
N PRO A 8 1.58 -8.52 -8.58
CA PRO A 8 2.07 -7.23 -9.06
C PRO A 8 3.61 -7.15 -8.92
N GLU A 9 4.27 -6.56 -9.91
CA GLU A 9 5.73 -6.38 -9.91
C GLU A 9 6.17 -5.52 -8.71
N THR A 10 7.19 -5.99 -7.98
CA THR A 10 7.84 -5.25 -6.90
C THR A 10 8.65 -4.07 -7.43
N ARG A 11 9.05 -3.14 -6.54
CA ARG A 11 9.88 -1.99 -6.93
C ARG A 11 11.23 -2.41 -7.53
N TRP A 12 11.82 -3.48 -7.02
CA TRP A 12 13.08 -4.01 -7.55
C TRP A 12 12.88 -4.66 -8.93
N GLU A 13 11.80 -5.40 -9.16
CA GLU A 13 11.50 -6.00 -10.47
C GLU A 13 11.23 -4.93 -11.52
N LYS A 14 10.49 -3.86 -11.18
CA LYS A 14 10.31 -2.69 -12.05
C LYS A 14 11.64 -2.05 -12.41
N PHE A 15 12.51 -1.87 -11.42
CA PHE A 15 13.85 -1.33 -11.63
C PHE A 15 14.72 -2.26 -12.51
N ALA A 16 14.72 -3.55 -12.21
CA ALA A 16 15.48 -4.56 -12.96
C ALA A 16 15.02 -4.62 -14.43
N LYS A 17 13.71 -4.59 -14.67
CA LYS A 17 13.12 -4.53 -16.02
C LYS A 17 13.54 -3.26 -16.77
N ALA A 18 13.46 -2.10 -16.10
CA ALA A 18 13.87 -0.82 -16.69
C ALA A 18 15.38 -0.76 -16.99
N LYS A 19 16.20 -1.45 -16.20
CA LYS A 19 17.66 -1.53 -16.38
C LYS A 19 18.12 -2.74 -17.21
N GLY A 20 17.22 -3.59 -17.67
CA GLY A 20 17.58 -4.82 -18.40
C GLY A 20 18.35 -5.85 -17.55
N ILE A 21 18.22 -5.81 -16.22
CA ILE A 21 18.89 -6.75 -15.33
C ILE A 21 18.17 -8.10 -15.39
N VAL A 22 18.82 -9.09 -15.99
CA VAL A 22 18.30 -10.46 -16.13
C VAL A 22 18.65 -11.30 -14.90
N LYS A 23 17.64 -11.97 -14.32
CA LYS A 23 17.84 -12.92 -13.21
C LYS A 23 18.54 -14.19 -13.74
N ARG A 24 19.76 -14.44 -13.27
CA ARG A 24 20.51 -15.68 -13.57
C ARG A 24 20.40 -16.69 -12.44
N LYS A 25 20.44 -17.98 -12.77
CA LYS A 25 20.56 -19.07 -11.78
C LYS A 25 21.93 -18.96 -11.10
N LYS A 26 21.96 -19.15 -9.79
CA LYS A 26 23.18 -19.22 -8.98
C LYS A 26 23.20 -20.57 -8.28
N ASP A 27 24.35 -21.24 -8.27
CA ASP A 27 24.49 -22.53 -7.62
C ASP A 27 24.54 -22.41 -6.09
N ARG A 28 24.15 -23.48 -5.40
CA ARG A 28 24.08 -23.49 -3.93
C ARG A 28 25.47 -23.63 -3.29
N MET A 29 26.37 -24.41 -3.88
CA MET A 29 27.74 -24.60 -3.41
C MET A 29 28.68 -23.67 -4.16
N VAL A 30 29.64 -23.10 -3.44
CA VAL A 30 30.70 -22.25 -3.97
C VAL A 30 32.01 -22.74 -3.38
N PHE A 31 33.04 -22.82 -4.21
CA PHE A 31 34.38 -23.21 -3.81
C PHE A 31 34.99 -22.12 -2.93
N ASP A 32 35.49 -22.50 -1.76
CA ASP A 32 36.20 -21.61 -0.83
C ASP A 32 37.71 -21.82 -0.97
N GLU A 33 38.37 -20.87 -1.63
CA GLU A 33 39.81 -20.93 -1.93
C GLU A 33 40.69 -21.06 -0.68
N ALA A 34 40.26 -20.53 0.46
CA ALA A 34 41.05 -20.58 1.70
C ALA A 34 41.08 -21.99 2.32
N THR A 35 40.04 -22.79 2.10
CA THR A 35 39.94 -24.14 2.68
C THR A 35 40.05 -25.27 1.66
N GLY A 36 39.94 -24.95 0.36
CA GLY A 36 39.94 -25.95 -0.71
C GLY A 36 38.65 -26.76 -0.83
N ASP A 37 37.59 -26.38 -0.10
CA ASP A 37 36.33 -27.13 -0.02
C ASP A 37 35.16 -26.40 -0.66
N TYR A 38 34.18 -27.16 -1.15
CA TYR A 38 32.89 -26.62 -1.58
C TYR A 38 31.98 -26.34 -0.39
N LYS A 39 31.71 -25.05 -0.13
CA LYS A 39 30.83 -24.61 0.95
C LYS A 39 29.51 -24.06 0.41
N PRO A 40 28.40 -24.18 1.16
CA PRO A 40 27.15 -23.57 0.73
C PRO A 40 27.25 -22.03 0.75
N ARG A 41 26.50 -21.36 -0.12
CA ARG A 41 26.44 -19.87 -0.14
C ARG A 41 25.78 -19.26 1.08
N TRP A 42 24.84 -20.00 1.69
CA TRP A 42 24.03 -19.59 2.83
C TRP A 42 23.65 -20.83 3.64
N GLY A 43 23.34 -20.65 4.93
CA GLY A 43 23.00 -21.74 5.85
C GLY A 43 24.19 -22.22 6.70
N TYR A 44 24.12 -23.47 7.18
CA TYR A 44 25.15 -24.04 8.04
C TYR A 44 26.49 -24.16 7.30
N LYS A 45 27.59 -23.73 7.94
CA LYS A 45 28.95 -23.70 7.38
C LYS A 45 29.07 -22.94 6.04
N ALA A 46 28.24 -21.91 5.84
CA ALA A 46 28.28 -21.14 4.61
C ALA A 46 29.56 -20.31 4.44
N ILE A 47 29.89 -20.00 3.17
CA ILE A 47 31.02 -19.17 2.80
C ILE A 47 30.84 -17.70 3.20
N ASN A 48 29.61 -17.18 3.11
CA ASN A 48 29.29 -15.80 3.50
C ASN A 48 28.93 -15.70 4.99
N ASP A 49 29.68 -16.39 5.85
CA ASP A 49 29.53 -16.17 7.28
C ASP A 49 29.92 -14.71 7.57
N ASP A 50 29.12 -13.97 8.35
CA ASP A 50 29.30 -12.52 8.56
C ASP A 50 30.53 -12.21 9.47
N GLY A 51 31.60 -13.00 9.37
CA GLY A 51 32.80 -12.90 10.19
C GLY A 51 32.66 -13.46 11.60
N SER A 52 31.62 -14.24 11.90
CA SER A 52 31.46 -14.85 13.24
C SER A 52 32.50 -15.92 13.56
N LYS A 53 33.23 -16.39 12.56
CA LYS A 53 34.39 -17.30 12.73
C LYS A 53 35.72 -16.54 12.77
N ASP A 54 35.70 -15.23 12.55
CA ASP A 54 36.91 -14.41 12.62
C ASP A 54 37.32 -14.32 14.09
N TRP A 55 38.48 -14.90 14.40
CA TRP A 55 39.08 -14.86 15.73
C TRP A 55 39.60 -13.46 16.08
N ILE A 56 39.82 -12.60 15.08
CA ILE A 56 40.28 -11.23 15.23
C ILE A 56 39.58 -10.33 14.22
N ILE A 57 39.13 -9.15 14.65
CA ILE A 57 38.59 -8.10 13.78
C ILE A 57 39.54 -6.91 13.83
N GLU A 58 40.01 -6.47 12.67
CA GLU A 58 40.82 -5.27 12.55
C GLU A 58 40.00 -4.02 12.91
N VAL A 59 40.49 -3.24 13.88
CA VAL A 59 39.88 -1.97 14.27
C VAL A 59 40.36 -0.88 13.30
N PRO A 60 39.46 -0.15 12.62
CA PRO A 60 39.86 0.95 11.72
C PRO A 60 40.64 2.04 12.46
N THR A 61 41.65 2.61 11.79
CA THR A 61 42.43 3.73 12.34
C THR A 61 41.53 4.95 12.56
N GLY A 62 41.32 5.33 13.83
CA GLY A 62 40.45 6.43 14.23
C GLY A 62 39.06 6.02 14.74
N ALA A 63 38.77 4.72 14.85
CA ALA A 63 37.60 4.25 15.59
C ALA A 63 37.74 4.57 17.08
N ASN A 64 36.59 4.74 17.76
CA ASN A 64 36.57 5.00 19.19
C ASN A 64 37.13 3.78 19.95
N PRO A 65 38.18 3.92 20.78
CA PRO A 65 38.76 2.80 21.53
C PRO A 65 37.78 2.08 22.47
N MET A 66 36.65 2.71 22.81
CA MET A 66 35.63 2.14 23.71
C MET A 66 34.49 1.41 22.98
N GLU A 67 34.50 1.38 21.64
CA GLU A 67 33.43 0.76 20.84
C GLU A 67 33.75 -0.68 20.46
N ASP A 68 32.88 -1.62 20.82
CA ASP A 68 33.02 -3.03 20.45
C ASP A 68 32.68 -3.24 18.96
N GLN A 69 33.70 -3.60 18.18
CA GLN A 69 33.56 -3.88 16.75
C GLN A 69 32.68 -5.10 16.44
N TYR A 70 32.59 -6.07 17.36
CA TYR A 70 31.72 -7.24 17.20
C TYR A 70 30.25 -6.84 17.34
N GLU A 71 29.92 -5.97 18.29
CA GLU A 71 28.57 -5.41 18.46
C GLU A 71 28.18 -4.57 17.25
N LEU A 72 29.07 -3.69 16.78
CA LEU A 72 28.83 -2.87 15.58
C LEU A 72 28.49 -3.73 14.35
N ARG A 73 29.21 -4.84 14.12
CA ARG A 73 28.90 -5.78 13.03
C ARG A 73 27.51 -6.43 13.19
N ARG A 74 27.16 -6.84 14.41
CA ARG A 74 25.85 -7.45 14.71
C ARG A 74 24.73 -6.47 14.46
N ASP A 75 24.89 -5.23 14.90
CA ASP A 75 23.91 -4.16 14.71
C ASP A 75 23.77 -3.76 13.24
N ALA A 76 24.88 -3.65 12.50
CA ALA A 76 24.85 -3.41 11.05
C ALA A 76 24.11 -4.53 10.30
N LYS A 77 24.29 -5.79 10.70
CA LYS A 77 23.54 -6.92 10.15
C LYS A 77 22.05 -6.81 10.46
N LYS A 78 21.68 -6.51 11.70
CA LYS A 78 20.29 -6.32 12.12
C LYS A 78 19.65 -5.18 11.33
N GLU A 79 20.31 -4.03 11.20
CA GLU A 79 19.80 -2.90 10.43
C GLU A 79 19.56 -3.26 8.96
N ARG A 80 20.47 -4.04 8.35
CA ARG A 80 20.31 -4.53 6.98
C ARG A 80 19.12 -5.47 6.84
N ILE A 81 18.89 -6.36 7.81
CA ILE A 81 17.72 -7.26 7.85
C ILE A 81 16.44 -6.42 7.99
N ASP A 82 16.38 -5.54 8.99
CA ASP A 82 15.23 -4.67 9.25
C ASP A 82 14.89 -3.80 8.03
N LYS A 83 15.91 -3.29 7.32
CA LYS A 83 15.75 -2.51 6.09
C LYS A 83 15.15 -3.37 4.98
N ASN A 84 15.52 -4.65 4.87
CA ASN A 84 14.95 -5.58 3.91
C ASN A 84 13.47 -5.90 4.26
N GLU A 85 13.18 -6.18 5.52
CA GLU A 85 11.82 -6.46 6.00
C GLU A 85 10.88 -5.27 5.79
N LYS A 86 11.32 -4.05 6.13
CA LYS A 86 10.57 -2.82 5.86
C LYS A 86 10.29 -2.63 4.36
N ARG A 87 11.24 -2.99 3.49
CA ARG A 87 11.04 -2.95 2.03
C ARG A 87 10.03 -4.02 1.58
N GLN A 88 10.10 -5.22 2.15
CA GLN A 88 9.14 -6.29 1.89
C GLN A 88 7.73 -5.88 2.31
N GLN A 89 7.55 -5.34 3.51
CA GLN A 89 6.27 -4.83 4.00
C GLN A 89 5.70 -3.76 3.08
N ARG A 90 6.52 -2.78 2.69
CA ARG A 90 6.10 -1.74 1.74
C ARG A 90 5.67 -2.33 0.39
N ASN A 91 6.39 -3.32 -0.13
CA ASN A 91 6.02 -3.98 -1.39
C ASN A 91 4.70 -4.77 -1.23
N MET A 92 4.46 -5.44 -0.09
CA MET A 92 3.21 -6.14 0.20
C MET A 92 2.02 -5.17 0.30
N GLU A 93 2.21 -4.02 0.95
CA GLU A 93 1.20 -2.96 1.01
C GLU A 93 0.89 -2.39 -0.38
N GLU A 94 1.92 -2.07 -1.18
CA GLU A 94 1.75 -1.59 -2.55
C GLU A 94 1.04 -2.64 -3.43
N ALA A 95 1.37 -3.92 -3.24
CA ALA A 95 0.71 -5.03 -3.92
C ALA A 95 -0.77 -5.15 -3.53
N ALA A 96 -1.09 -5.06 -2.23
CA ALA A 96 -2.46 -5.13 -1.73
C ALA A 96 -3.32 -3.96 -2.24
N VAL A 97 -2.76 -2.76 -2.31
CA VAL A 97 -3.44 -1.60 -2.91
C VAL A 97 -3.68 -1.83 -4.40
N ALA A 98 -2.68 -2.31 -5.15
CA ALA A 98 -2.84 -2.62 -6.56
C ALA A 98 -3.95 -3.65 -6.82
N THR A 99 -4.03 -4.72 -6.01
CA THR A 99 -5.10 -5.72 -6.12
C THR A 99 -6.48 -5.14 -5.80
N LYS A 100 -6.60 -4.29 -4.77
CA LYS A 100 -7.86 -3.61 -4.40
C LYS A 100 -8.28 -2.62 -5.49
N MET A 101 -7.33 -1.92 -6.09
CA MET A 101 -7.59 -0.99 -7.20
C MET A 101 -8.11 -1.70 -8.43
N ASP A 102 -7.46 -2.80 -8.82
CA ASP A 102 -7.87 -3.59 -9.98
C ASP A 102 -9.29 -4.13 -9.78
N GLN A 103 -9.64 -4.64 -8.58
CA GLN A 103 -11.02 -5.02 -8.27
C GLN A 103 -12.01 -3.84 -8.37
N LYS A 104 -11.65 -2.66 -7.85
CA LYS A 104 -12.53 -1.48 -7.87
C LYS A 104 -12.67 -0.85 -9.26
N ALA A 105 -11.64 -0.96 -10.09
CA ALA A 105 -11.60 -0.53 -11.48
C ALA A 105 -12.47 -1.44 -12.35
N VAL A 106 -12.32 -2.77 -12.21
CA VAL A 106 -13.18 -3.78 -12.85
C VAL A 106 -14.65 -3.55 -12.50
N ASN A 107 -14.96 -3.26 -11.23
CA ASN A 107 -16.34 -3.02 -10.78
C ASN A 107 -16.93 -1.67 -11.24
N ARG A 108 -16.12 -0.72 -11.73
CA ARG A 108 -16.59 0.62 -12.13
C ARG A 108 -16.28 1.02 -13.58
N GLY A 109 -15.64 0.15 -14.35
CA GLY A 109 -15.33 0.40 -15.77
C GLY A 109 -14.25 1.47 -16.03
N ASP A 110 -13.52 1.92 -15.00
CA ASP A 110 -12.55 3.03 -15.09
C ASP A 110 -11.10 2.52 -15.10
N ARG A 111 -10.20 3.21 -15.82
CA ARG A 111 -8.75 2.90 -15.82
C ARG A 111 -8.08 3.36 -14.51
N PRO A 112 -7.23 2.55 -13.87
CA PRO A 112 -6.57 2.92 -12.61
C PRO A 112 -5.49 3.98 -12.84
N ASN A 113 -5.61 5.15 -12.19
CA ASN A 113 -4.59 6.21 -12.18
C ASN A 113 -3.68 6.06 -10.94
N MET A 114 -2.37 5.92 -11.14
CA MET A 114 -1.36 5.72 -10.06
C MET A 114 -1.29 6.88 -9.06
N ASN A 115 -1.61 8.12 -9.46
CA ASN A 115 -1.71 9.27 -8.53
C ASN A 115 -2.83 9.08 -7.50
N ASN A 116 -3.86 8.29 -7.84
CA ASN A 116 -4.94 7.97 -6.93
C ASN A 116 -4.49 6.99 -5.83
N ALA A 117 -3.41 6.21 -6.01
CA ALA A 117 -2.99 5.22 -5.01
C ALA A 117 -2.40 5.86 -3.75
N ARG A 118 -1.54 6.86 -3.92
CA ARG A 118 -1.03 7.64 -2.79
C ARG A 118 -2.14 8.43 -2.11
N ALA A 119 -3.05 9.02 -2.89
CA ALA A 119 -4.20 9.74 -2.35
C ALA A 119 -5.16 8.82 -1.58
N LEU A 120 -5.39 7.59 -2.05
CA LEU A 120 -6.23 6.61 -1.37
C LEU A 120 -5.57 6.09 -0.10
N LYS A 121 -4.27 5.78 -0.13
CA LYS A 121 -3.51 5.40 1.07
C LYS A 121 -3.53 6.52 2.11
N ARG A 122 -3.35 7.78 1.69
CA ARG A 122 -3.45 8.94 2.57
C ARG A 122 -4.83 9.01 3.24
N LYS A 123 -5.92 8.89 2.47
CA LYS A 123 -7.29 8.86 3.01
C LYS A 123 -7.53 7.68 3.94
N GLU A 124 -6.99 6.50 3.63
CA GLU A 124 -7.10 5.31 4.48
C GLU A 124 -6.37 5.53 5.81
N LEU A 125 -5.17 6.12 5.80
CA LEU A 125 -4.43 6.50 7.00
C LEU A 125 -5.18 7.58 7.81
N GLU A 126 -5.69 8.62 7.16
CA GLU A 126 -6.50 9.67 7.80
C GLU A 126 -7.73 9.06 8.50
N ASN A 127 -8.40 8.10 7.86
CA ASN A 127 -9.52 7.38 8.44
C ASN A 127 -9.10 6.47 9.61
N GLN A 128 -7.98 5.76 9.49
CA GLN A 128 -7.45 4.90 10.57
C GLN A 128 -7.08 5.72 11.80
N ILE A 129 -6.43 6.87 11.62
CA ILE A 129 -6.10 7.81 12.70
C ILE A 129 -7.37 8.31 13.39
N LEU A 130 -8.41 8.60 12.62
CA LEU A 130 -9.69 9.06 13.15
C LEU A 130 -10.42 7.95 13.94
N ILE A 131 -10.41 6.71 13.41
CA ILE A 131 -10.99 5.54 14.09
C ILE A 131 -10.22 5.26 15.39
N SER A 132 -8.89 5.21 15.35
CA SER A 132 -8.07 4.92 16.54
C SER A 132 -8.32 5.94 17.65
N LYS A 133 -8.52 7.23 17.29
CA LYS A 133 -8.86 8.29 18.25
C LYS A 133 -10.24 8.15 18.86
N ASN A 134 -11.24 7.72 18.10
CA ASN A 134 -12.54 7.38 18.68
C ASN A 134 -12.46 6.14 19.59
N SER A 135 -11.47 5.28 19.36
CA SER A 135 -11.25 4.02 20.07
C SER A 135 -10.19 4.08 21.19
N THR A 136 -9.69 5.25 21.60
CA THR A 136 -8.77 5.39 22.76
C THR A 136 -9.47 5.18 24.12
N ALA A 137 -10.72 4.70 24.14
CA ALA A 137 -11.46 4.41 25.35
C ALA A 137 -10.91 3.19 26.10
N SER A 138 -9.85 3.36 26.88
CA SER A 138 -9.58 2.47 28.01
C SER A 138 -10.50 2.88 29.16
N ALA A 139 -11.53 2.08 29.46
CA ALA A 139 -12.42 2.27 30.60
C ALA A 139 -13.10 3.66 30.68
N GLY A 140 -13.38 4.31 29.54
CA GLY A 140 -14.08 5.60 29.48
C GLY A 140 -13.20 6.85 29.67
N LYS A 141 -11.87 6.69 29.73
CA LYS A 141 -10.92 7.81 29.74
C LYS A 141 -10.33 8.00 28.35
N PHE A 142 -10.64 9.13 27.72
CA PHE A 142 -10.13 9.49 26.39
C PHE A 142 -8.89 10.37 26.50
N ASP A 143 -7.94 10.17 25.57
CA ASP A 143 -6.79 11.05 25.43
C ASP A 143 -7.24 12.47 25.02
N ALA A 144 -6.52 13.48 25.52
CA ALA A 144 -6.77 14.87 25.13
C ALA A 144 -6.44 15.10 23.65
N ALA A 145 -7.26 15.90 22.96
CA ALA A 145 -7.00 16.28 21.57
C ALA A 145 -5.73 17.16 21.50
N LEU A 146 -4.77 16.79 20.64
CA LEU A 146 -3.56 17.56 20.41
C LEU A 146 -3.80 18.63 19.33
N GLY A 147 -3.07 19.76 19.43
CA GLY A 147 -3.12 20.81 18.42
C GLY A 147 -2.63 20.31 17.05
N GLY A 148 -3.40 20.55 15.99
CA GLY A 148 -3.11 20.07 14.64
C GLY A 148 -3.80 18.75 14.27
N ASP A 149 -4.61 18.20 15.16
CA ASP A 149 -5.32 16.96 14.93
C ASP A 149 -6.40 17.04 13.83
N LEU A 150 -6.51 15.97 13.03
CA LEU A 150 -7.58 15.80 12.05
C LEU A 150 -8.93 15.67 12.76
N LYS A 151 -9.83 16.63 12.51
CA LYS A 151 -11.19 16.62 13.06
C LYS A 151 -12.08 15.69 12.24
N PRO A 152 -12.83 14.77 12.85
CA PRO A 152 -13.79 13.95 12.13
C PRO A 152 -14.87 14.83 11.51
N ARG A 153 -15.05 14.73 10.18
CA ARG A 153 -16.21 15.31 9.52
C ARG A 153 -17.38 14.34 9.70
N GLY A 154 -18.41 14.76 10.43
CA GLY A 154 -19.63 13.97 10.59
C GLY A 154 -20.28 13.61 9.25
N VAL A 155 -20.98 12.48 9.23
CA VAL A 155 -21.75 12.02 8.06
C VAL A 155 -22.86 13.04 7.80
N LYS A 156 -22.70 13.86 6.75
CA LYS A 156 -23.68 14.91 6.38
C LYS A 156 -24.97 14.36 5.75
N ARG A 157 -25.04 13.05 5.48
CA ARG A 157 -26.17 12.41 4.81
C ARG A 157 -27.05 11.76 5.87
N GLN A 158 -28.19 12.37 6.13
CA GLN A 158 -29.28 11.73 6.85
C GLN A 158 -30.05 10.87 5.85
N PHE A 159 -30.16 9.57 6.09
CA PHE A 159 -31.05 8.70 5.32
C PHE A 159 -32.46 8.89 5.88
N ALA A 160 -33.43 9.08 4.99
CA ALA A 160 -34.83 9.06 5.40
C ALA A 160 -35.20 7.64 5.89
N PRO A 161 -36.16 7.50 6.81
CA PRO A 161 -36.66 6.19 7.22
C PRO A 161 -37.20 5.41 6.01
N ASN A 162 -37.12 4.08 6.05
CA ASN A 162 -37.70 3.24 4.98
C ASN A 162 -39.23 3.26 4.97
N ILE A 163 -39.87 3.64 6.08
CA ILE A 163 -41.31 3.72 6.23
C ILE A 163 -41.62 5.14 6.67
N THR A 164 -42.27 5.90 5.79
CA THR A 164 -42.71 7.26 6.10
C THR A 164 -44.18 7.43 5.72
N ASP A 165 -44.75 8.60 6.03
CA ASP A 165 -46.11 8.92 5.60
C ASP A 165 -46.21 8.91 4.06
N THR A 166 -47.27 8.30 3.54
CA THR A 166 -47.55 8.12 2.10
C THR A 166 -47.49 9.42 1.31
N SER A 167 -47.87 10.54 1.94
CA SER A 167 -47.82 11.88 1.36
C SER A 167 -46.39 12.31 1.02
N LYS A 168 -45.44 12.05 1.93
CA LYS A 168 -44.01 12.39 1.81
C LYS A 168 -43.31 11.49 0.81
N GLU A 169 -43.66 10.21 0.77
CA GLU A 169 -43.13 9.25 -0.22
C GLU A 169 -43.54 9.64 -1.64
N LYS A 170 -44.81 9.99 -1.85
CA LYS A 170 -45.31 10.47 -3.15
C LYS A 170 -44.58 11.74 -3.60
N ALA A 171 -44.37 12.70 -2.69
CA ALA A 171 -43.65 13.94 -2.98
C ALA A 171 -42.16 13.68 -3.34
N GLY A 172 -41.49 12.79 -2.59
CA GLY A 172 -40.13 12.36 -2.88
C GLY A 172 -40.02 11.70 -4.25
N ASN A 173 -40.91 10.74 -4.54
CA ASN A 173 -40.97 10.05 -5.82
C ASN A 173 -41.26 11.01 -6.99
N MET A 174 -42.17 11.95 -6.82
CA MET A 174 -42.46 12.99 -7.82
C MET A 174 -41.24 13.92 -8.04
N SER A 175 -40.50 14.25 -6.99
CA SER A 175 -39.28 15.04 -7.12
C SER A 175 -38.17 14.32 -7.89
N ILE A 176 -38.07 13.00 -7.73
CA ILE A 176 -37.15 12.14 -8.48
C ILE A 176 -37.60 12.08 -9.95
N LEU A 177 -38.89 11.85 -10.19
CA LEU A 177 -39.49 11.82 -11.53
C LEU A 177 -39.25 13.15 -12.26
N ASN A 178 -39.53 14.29 -11.62
CA ASN A 178 -39.27 15.62 -12.18
C ASN A 178 -37.78 15.86 -12.50
N LYS A 179 -36.85 15.25 -11.77
CA LYS A 179 -35.41 15.34 -12.08
C LYS A 179 -34.99 14.45 -13.24
N ILE A 180 -35.67 13.31 -13.43
CA ILE A 180 -35.37 12.36 -14.50
C ILE A 180 -36.01 12.78 -15.83
N VAL A 181 -37.27 13.23 -15.79
CA VAL A 181 -38.10 13.53 -16.96
C VAL A 181 -38.10 15.04 -17.28
N GLY A 182 -37.66 15.88 -16.34
CA GLY A 182 -37.83 17.35 -16.43
C GLY A 182 -39.27 17.76 -16.13
N LYS A 183 -39.48 19.03 -15.74
CA LYS A 183 -40.83 19.54 -15.40
C LYS A 183 -41.84 19.46 -16.56
N ASN A 184 -41.35 19.42 -17.81
CA ASN A 184 -42.15 19.49 -19.04
C ASN A 184 -41.79 18.41 -20.08
N GLY A 185 -41.01 17.37 -19.74
CA GLY A 185 -40.61 16.33 -20.70
C GLY A 185 -39.56 16.75 -21.75
N GLU A 186 -39.01 17.97 -21.68
CA GLU A 186 -38.12 18.55 -22.69
C GLU A 186 -36.68 18.03 -22.67
N ASP A 187 -36.24 17.35 -21.59
CA ASP A 187 -34.82 16.96 -21.39
C ASP A 187 -34.59 15.45 -21.55
N LEU A 188 -35.41 14.78 -22.37
CA LEU A 188 -35.26 13.36 -22.73
C LEU A 188 -33.96 13.06 -23.51
N VAL A 189 -33.33 14.11 -24.08
CA VAL A 189 -32.10 13.99 -24.87
C VAL A 189 -31.05 14.94 -24.31
N ASN A 190 -29.99 14.39 -23.72
CA ASN A 190 -28.84 15.19 -23.30
C ASN A 190 -28.10 15.71 -24.56
N VAL A 191 -28.55 16.85 -25.07
CA VAL A 191 -28.09 17.47 -26.33
C VAL A 191 -26.56 17.65 -26.33
N ARG A 192 -25.96 18.04 -25.19
CA ARG A 192 -24.50 18.17 -25.06
C ARG A 192 -23.76 16.85 -25.28
N LYS A 193 -24.30 15.73 -24.78
CA LYS A 193 -23.72 14.39 -24.97
C LYS A 193 -23.85 13.94 -26.43
N ALA A 194 -24.97 14.22 -27.08
CA ALA A 194 -25.20 13.92 -28.49
C ALA A 194 -24.23 14.71 -29.40
N ILE A 195 -24.07 16.02 -29.20
CA ILE A 195 -23.13 16.85 -29.94
C ILE A 195 -21.68 16.32 -29.80
N LYS A 196 -21.27 15.95 -28.59
CA LYS A 196 -19.91 15.42 -28.36
C LYS A 196 -19.65 14.07 -29.04
N ALA A 197 -20.68 13.25 -29.22
CA ALA A 197 -20.57 11.97 -29.95
C ALA A 197 -20.42 12.20 -31.47
N THR A 198 -21.19 13.12 -32.05
CA THR A 198 -21.09 13.46 -33.49
C THR A 198 -19.74 14.07 -33.87
N LYS A 199 -19.14 14.88 -32.99
CA LYS A 199 -17.84 15.52 -33.24
C LYS A 199 -16.63 14.57 -33.11
N ARG A 200 -16.87 13.30 -32.78
CA ARG A 200 -15.85 12.24 -32.61
C ARG A 200 -15.84 11.22 -33.74
N GLN A 201 -16.81 11.28 -34.66
CA GLN A 201 -16.70 10.65 -35.98
C GLN A 201 -15.99 11.62 -36.92
#